data_AF-A0A4C1WU65-F1
#
_entry.id   AF-A0A4C1WU65-F1
#
_cell.length_a   1.000
_cell.length_b   1.000
_cell.length_c   1.000
_cell.angle_alpha   90.00
_cell.angle_beta   90.00
_cell.angle_gamma   90.00
#
_symmetry.space_group_name_H-M   'P 1'
#
loop_
_entity.id
_entity.type
_entity.pdbx_description
1 polymer ?
#
loop_
_entity_poly.entity_id
_entity_poly.type
_entity_poly.pdbx_seq_one_letter_code
_entity_poly.pdbx_strand_id
1 'polypeptide(L)'
;MGIRKPKPEKVPFRGHVSFKQYLPSKPDKYGMKIWWICDSKTSYPLFGIPYLRKEGHNRAENLAYNVVNQLCEPYSRSNRNVTFDNYFTSIDIAKSLAQNGLTIVGTLRKNKTCIPPNFQPK
;
A
#
# COMPACT_ATOMS: atom_id res chain seq x y z
N MET A 1 1.15 -4.07 13.32
CA MET A 1 0.13 -3.82 12.29
C MET A 1 0.70 -4.20 10.94
N GLY A 2 -0.14 -4.57 9.99
CA GLY A 2 0.32 -4.82 8.64
C GLY A 2 -0.55 -4.05 7.68
N ILE A 3 0.07 -3.36 6.73
CA ILE A 3 -0.56 -3.11 5.44
C ILE A 3 -0.41 -4.43 4.66
N ARG A 4 -1.10 -5.44 5.18
CA ARG A 4 -1.33 -6.69 4.48
C ARG A 4 -2.40 -6.44 3.44
N LYS A 5 -2.46 -7.31 2.45
CA LYS A 5 -3.64 -7.42 1.60
C LYS A 5 -4.65 -8.27 2.37
N PRO A 6 -5.66 -7.70 3.07
CA PRO A 6 -6.80 -8.53 3.45
C PRO A 6 -7.41 -9.06 2.15
N LYS A 7 -7.72 -10.36 2.08
CA LYS A 7 -8.65 -10.80 1.04
C LYS A 7 -10.05 -10.28 1.42
N PRO A 8 -10.85 -9.72 0.48
CA PRO A 8 -10.53 -9.44 -0.91
C PRO A 8 -10.04 -7.99 -1.13
N GLU A 9 -8.89 -7.85 -1.81
CA GLU A 9 -8.27 -6.58 -2.29
C GLU A 9 -9.20 -5.73 -3.17
N LYS A 10 -10.28 -6.35 -3.66
CA LYS A 10 -11.17 -5.81 -4.66
C LYS A 10 -12.59 -6.23 -4.38
N VAL A 11 -13.49 -5.27 -4.41
CA VAL A 11 -14.93 -5.53 -4.41
C VAL A 11 -15.33 -5.78 -5.87
N PRO A 12 -15.82 -6.98 -6.23
CA PRO A 12 -16.27 -7.26 -7.58
C PRO A 12 -17.42 -6.32 -7.93
N PHE A 13 -17.28 -5.59 -9.03
CA PHE A 13 -18.26 -4.61 -9.46
C PHE A 13 -18.23 -4.49 -10.98
N ARG A 14 -19.41 -4.59 -11.61
CA ARG A 14 -19.55 -4.56 -13.08
C ARG A 14 -20.18 -3.29 -13.62
N GLY A 15 -20.69 -2.40 -12.77
CA GLY A 15 -21.30 -1.13 -13.21
C GLY A 15 -20.33 -0.18 -13.93
N HIS A 16 -20.88 0.83 -14.57
CA HIS A 16 -20.14 1.87 -15.28
C HIS A 16 -19.69 2.97 -14.29
N VAL A 17 -18.50 2.79 -13.71
CA VAL A 17 -17.85 3.78 -12.85
C VAL A 17 -16.42 4.05 -13.31
N SER A 18 -15.96 5.29 -13.15
CA SER A 18 -14.66 5.78 -13.65
C SER A 18 -13.45 5.18 -12.94
N PHE A 19 -13.60 4.77 -11.66
CA PHE A 19 -12.54 4.20 -10.81
C PHE A 19 -12.54 2.65 -10.81
N LYS A 20 -13.30 2.03 -11.71
CA LYS A 20 -13.26 0.57 -11.91
C LYS A 20 -11.87 0.15 -12.42
N GLN A 21 -11.26 -0.83 -11.77
CA GLN A 21 -9.95 -1.36 -12.15
C GLN A 21 -10.06 -2.77 -12.74
N TYR A 22 -9.29 -3.01 -13.79
CA TYR A 22 -9.07 -4.32 -14.37
C TYR A 22 -7.78 -4.94 -13.80
N LEU A 23 -7.89 -6.09 -13.13
CA LEU A 23 -6.77 -6.87 -12.62
C LEU A 23 -6.82 -8.28 -13.26
N PRO A 24 -5.99 -8.56 -14.29
CA PRO A 24 -6.06 -9.81 -15.05
C PRO A 24 -5.69 -11.05 -14.21
N SER A 25 -4.86 -10.88 -13.19
CA SER A 25 -4.39 -11.97 -12.32
C SER A 25 -5.36 -12.38 -11.22
N LYS A 26 -6.56 -11.79 -11.16
CA LYS A 26 -7.57 -12.08 -10.14
C LYS A 26 -8.79 -12.78 -10.77
N PRO A 27 -9.47 -13.68 -10.04
CA PRO A 27 -10.60 -14.45 -10.57
C PRO A 27 -11.72 -13.53 -11.08
N ASP A 28 -12.15 -12.58 -10.25
CA ASP A 28 -12.87 -11.42 -10.76
C ASP A 28 -11.88 -10.47 -11.40
N LYS A 29 -12.05 -10.15 -12.68
CA LYS A 29 -11.14 -9.23 -13.39
C LYS A 29 -11.49 -7.76 -13.18
N TYR A 30 -12.77 -7.42 -13.09
CA TYR A 30 -13.26 -6.03 -12.91
C TYR A 30 -13.80 -5.76 -11.51
N GLY A 31 -13.46 -4.62 -10.92
CA GLY A 31 -14.02 -4.20 -9.63
C GLY A 31 -13.37 -2.95 -9.06
N MET A 32 -13.76 -2.61 -7.83
CA MET A 32 -13.24 -1.46 -7.09
C MET A 32 -12.10 -1.90 -6.19
N LYS A 33 -10.93 -1.28 -6.32
CA LYS A 33 -9.77 -1.58 -5.49
C LYS A 33 -9.78 -0.69 -4.25
N ILE A 34 -9.48 -1.28 -3.10
CA ILE A 34 -9.35 -0.57 -1.82
C ILE A 34 -8.03 -0.97 -1.19
N TRP A 35 -7.27 0.01 -0.70
CA TRP A 35 -6.09 -0.24 0.13
C TRP A 35 -6.51 -0.24 1.59
N TRP A 36 -6.03 -1.23 2.33
CA TRP A 36 -6.39 -1.43 3.73
C TRP A 36 -5.14 -1.49 4.60
N ILE A 37 -5.26 -0.96 5.82
CA ILE A 37 -4.39 -1.31 6.93
C ILE A 37 -5.17 -2.22 7.87
N CYS A 38 -4.55 -3.33 8.24
CA CYS A 38 -5.19 -4.35 9.07
C CYS A 38 -4.31 -4.70 10.25
N ASP A 39 -4.94 -5.17 11.32
CA ASP A 39 -4.18 -5.82 12.37
C ASP A 39 -3.61 -7.15 11.84
N SER A 40 -2.33 -7.39 12.14
CA SER A 40 -1.62 -8.57 11.65
C SER A 40 -2.02 -9.86 12.36
N LYS A 41 -2.50 -9.76 13.61
CA LYS A 41 -2.87 -10.93 14.43
C LYS A 41 -4.32 -11.35 14.18
N THR A 42 -5.23 -10.39 14.21
CA THR A 42 -6.67 -10.64 14.09
C THR A 42 -7.20 -10.53 12.66
N SER A 43 -6.38 -10.01 11.72
CA SER A 43 -6.80 -9.64 10.36
C SER A 43 -7.96 -8.62 10.33
N TYR A 44 -8.18 -7.90 11.43
CA TYR A 44 -9.24 -6.91 11.52
C TYR A 44 -8.92 -5.68 10.66
N PRO A 45 -9.83 -5.23 9.78
CA PRO A 45 -9.62 -4.03 8.98
C PRO A 45 -9.73 -2.80 9.88
N LEU A 46 -8.65 -2.02 9.96
CA LEU A 46 -8.61 -0.86 10.84
C LEU A 46 -8.97 0.43 10.09
N PHE A 47 -8.40 0.61 8.89
CA PHE A 47 -8.69 1.76 8.04
C PHE A 47 -8.48 1.40 6.56
N GLY A 48 -9.18 2.07 5.65
CA GLY A 48 -9.09 1.77 4.23
C GLY A 48 -9.40 2.97 3.34
N ILE A 49 -8.69 3.04 2.21
CA ILE A 49 -8.76 4.13 1.24
C ILE A 49 -9.09 3.54 -0.14
N PRO A 50 -10.17 3.98 -0.80
CA PRO A 50 -10.50 3.53 -2.14
C PRO A 50 -9.46 4.02 -3.14
N TYR A 51 -9.08 3.16 -4.08
CA TYR A 51 -8.20 3.56 -5.17
C TYR A 51 -8.97 4.39 -6.19
N LEU A 52 -8.71 5.69 -6.19
CA LEU A 52 -9.21 6.61 -7.20
C LEU A 52 -8.12 6.82 -8.25
N ARG A 53 -8.40 6.44 -9.50
CA ARG A 53 -7.46 6.54 -10.63
C ARG A 53 -6.95 7.98 -10.85
N LYS A 54 -7.74 8.97 -10.44
CA LYS A 54 -7.47 10.41 -10.47
C LYS A 54 -8.00 11.05 -9.19
N GLU A 55 -7.18 11.85 -8.53
CA GLU A 55 -7.61 12.86 -7.56
C GLU A 55 -7.46 14.22 -8.25
N GLY A 56 -8.55 14.76 -8.79
CA GLY A 56 -8.53 16.01 -9.57
C GLY A 56 -7.98 15.89 -11.00
N HIS A 57 -7.34 16.96 -11.51
CA HIS A 57 -6.85 17.09 -12.89
C HIS A 57 -5.47 16.45 -13.14
N ASN A 58 -4.67 16.23 -12.09
CA ASN A 58 -3.29 15.75 -12.20
C ASN A 58 -3.15 14.31 -11.68
N ARG A 59 -2.20 13.57 -12.25
CA ARG A 59 -1.83 12.25 -11.72
C ARG A 59 -1.07 12.48 -10.41
N ALA A 60 -1.56 11.94 -9.30
CA ALA A 60 -0.89 12.07 -8.01
C ALA A 60 0.56 11.54 -8.13
N GLU A 61 1.52 12.45 -8.04
CA GLU A 61 2.92 12.09 -7.89
C GLU A 61 3.08 11.36 -6.56
N ASN A 62 3.88 10.29 -6.54
CA ASN A 62 4.15 9.49 -5.35
C ASN A 62 2.89 8.93 -4.63
N LEU A 63 1.88 8.49 -5.38
CA LEU A 63 0.67 7.84 -4.88
C LEU A 63 0.90 6.85 -3.71
N ALA A 64 1.91 5.98 -3.81
CA ALA A 64 2.22 5.02 -2.76
C ALA A 64 2.64 5.70 -1.45
N TYR A 65 3.41 6.78 -1.51
CA TYR A 65 3.84 7.56 -0.34
C TYR A 65 2.64 8.22 0.35
N ASN A 66 1.79 8.91 -0.41
CA ASN A 66 0.61 9.60 0.13
C ASN A 66 -0.35 8.63 0.82
N VAL A 67 -0.65 7.51 0.15
CA VAL A 67 -1.55 6.49 0.68
C VAL A 67 -1.00 5.88 1.96
N VAL A 68 0.30 5.59 2.01
CA VAL A 68 0.91 5.01 3.21
C VAL A 68 0.85 5.98 4.38
N ASN A 69 1.19 7.25 4.15
CA ASN A 69 1.13 8.26 5.20
C ASN A 69 -0.31 8.45 5.71
N GLN A 70 -1.29 8.51 4.82
CA GLN A 70 -2.70 8.63 5.20
C GLN A 70 -3.22 7.38 5.94
N LEU A 71 -2.81 6.17 5.53
CA LEU A 71 -3.17 4.93 6.24
C LEU A 71 -2.51 4.84 7.63
N CYS A 72 -1.30 5.36 7.77
CA CYS A 72 -0.51 5.27 9.00
C CYS A 72 -0.73 6.43 9.97
N GLU A 73 -1.28 7.56 9.50
CA GLU A 73 -1.51 8.78 10.28
C GLU A 73 -2.20 8.51 11.63
N PRO A 74 -3.31 7.72 11.69
CA PRO A 74 -4.00 7.42 12.96
C PRO A 74 -3.15 6.63 13.97
N TYR A 75 -2.03 6.06 13.54
CA TYR A 75 -1.16 5.22 14.35
C TYR A 75 0.21 5.85 14.60
N SER A 76 0.40 7.11 14.23
CA SER A 76 1.64 7.84 14.50
C SER A 76 1.97 7.85 15.99
N ARG A 77 3.25 7.78 16.32
CA ARG A 77 3.82 7.74 17.68
C ARG A 77 3.41 6.52 18.51
N SER A 78 2.82 5.50 17.90
CA SER A 78 2.46 4.26 18.61
C SER A 78 3.61 3.27 18.76
N ASN A 79 4.78 3.52 18.14
CA ASN A 79 5.94 2.62 18.13
C ASN A 79 5.63 1.22 17.60
N ARG A 80 4.62 1.13 16.71
CA ARG A 80 4.19 -0.12 16.10
C ARG A 80 4.96 -0.37 14.81
N ASN A 81 5.11 -1.66 14.50
CA ASN A 81 5.64 -2.11 13.22
C ASN A 81 4.52 -2.17 12.18
N VAL A 82 4.83 -1.78 10.94
CA VAL A 82 3.97 -1.83 9.76
C VAL A 82 4.61 -2.72 8.70
N THR A 83 3.93 -3.82 8.37
CA THR A 83 4.40 -4.72 7.30
C THR A 83 3.79 -4.33 5.94
N PHE A 84 4.60 -4.23 4.89
CA PHE A 84 4.19 -3.81 3.55
C PHE A 84 4.47 -4.87 2.47
N ASP A 85 3.72 -4.77 1.36
CA ASP A 85 4.09 -5.40 0.09
C ASP A 85 5.11 -4.56 -0.69
N ASN A 86 5.74 -5.14 -1.71
CA ASN A 86 6.80 -4.52 -2.49
C ASN A 86 6.41 -3.21 -3.20
N TYR A 87 5.11 -3.01 -3.44
CA TYR A 87 4.59 -1.81 -4.09
C TYR A 87 4.74 -0.57 -3.20
N PHE A 88 4.60 -0.74 -1.88
CA PHE A 88 4.64 0.34 -0.89
C PHE A 88 6.00 0.48 -0.23
N THR A 89 6.94 -0.41 -0.53
CA THR A 89 8.24 -0.41 0.14
C THR A 89 9.21 0.52 -0.61
N SER A 90 9.60 1.62 0.04
CA SER A 90 10.66 2.53 -0.41
C SER A 90 11.44 3.09 0.79
N ILE A 91 12.66 3.57 0.55
CA ILE A 91 13.48 4.19 1.60
C ILE A 91 12.87 5.49 2.11
N ASP A 92 12.28 6.29 1.22
CA ASP A 92 11.67 7.57 1.61
C ASP A 92 10.47 7.36 2.53
N ILE A 93 9.64 6.34 2.24
CA ILE A 93 8.54 5.93 3.10
C ILE A 93 9.08 5.42 4.45
N ALA A 94 10.16 4.64 4.44
CA ALA A 94 10.79 4.15 5.67
C ALA A 94 11.25 5.29 6.59
N LYS A 95 11.93 6.30 6.03
CA LYS A 95 12.41 7.47 6.76
C LYS A 95 11.25 8.31 7.30
N SER A 96 10.24 8.57 6.48
CA SER A 96 9.05 9.35 6.87
C SER A 96 8.29 8.67 8.02
N LEU A 97 8.06 7.35 7.94
CA LEU A 97 7.39 6.61 9.00
C LEU A 97 8.23 6.51 10.27
N ALA A 98 9.55 6.38 10.15
CA ALA A 98 10.45 6.39 11.31
C ALA A 98 10.39 7.71 12.08
N GLN A 99 10.31 8.86 11.38
CA GLN A 99 10.09 10.17 12.02
C GLN A 99 8.76 10.23 12.78
N ASN A 100 7.75 9.48 12.33
CA ASN A 100 6.45 9.35 12.98
C ASN A 100 6.40 8.25 14.04
N GLY A 101 7.53 7.69 14.47
CA GLY A 101 7.57 6.63 15.50
C GLY A 101 6.95 5.32 15.03
N LEU A 102 7.10 4.98 13.75
CA LEU A 102 6.66 3.72 13.16
C LEU A 102 7.84 3.00 12.51
N THR A 103 7.89 1.68 12.66
CA THR A 103 8.89 0.84 11.98
C THR A 103 8.27 0.13 10.79
N ILE A 104 9.08 -0.20 9.79
CA ILE A 104 8.59 -0.86 8.58
C ILE A 104 9.32 -2.17 8.30
N VAL A 105 8.58 -3.14 7.78
CA VAL A 105 9.13 -4.38 7.24
C VAL A 105 8.44 -4.67 5.91
N GLY A 106 9.21 -4.91 4.85
CA GLY A 106 8.64 -5.16 3.53
C GLY A 106 9.66 -5.77 2.58
N THR A 107 9.17 -6.28 1.46
CA THR A 107 10.04 -6.78 0.39
C THR A 107 10.40 -5.64 -0.55
N LEU A 108 11.64 -5.59 -1.02
CA LEU A 108 12.07 -4.64 -2.04
C LEU A 108 12.06 -5.31 -3.42
N ARG A 109 11.69 -4.55 -4.46
CA ARG A 109 11.84 -5.03 -5.84
C ARG A 109 13.30 -4.93 -6.25
N LYS A 110 13.80 -5.94 -6.96
CA LYS A 110 15.20 -6.02 -7.44
C LYS A 110 15.66 -4.82 -8.27
N ASN A 111 14.73 -4.12 -8.93
CA ASN A 111 15.00 -2.98 -9.80
C ASN A 111 15.03 -1.63 -9.06
N LYS A 112 15.02 -1.63 -7.73
CA LYS A 112 15.15 -0.40 -6.93
C LYS A 112 16.61 0.05 -6.92
N THR A 113 16.84 1.30 -7.31
CA THR A 113 18.18 1.94 -7.36
C THR A 113 18.88 2.04 -6.02
N CYS A 114 18.14 1.93 -4.92
CA CYS A 114 18.70 1.99 -3.58
C CYS A 114 19.40 0.71 -3.11
N ILE A 115 19.34 -0.38 -3.88
CA ILE A 115 19.98 -1.64 -3.54
C ILE A 115 21.44 -1.59 -3.99
N PRO A 116 22.43 -1.79 -3.09
CA PRO A 116 23.83 -1.81 -3.48
C PRO A 116 24.12 -2.95 -4.46
N PRO A 117 25.07 -2.80 -5.40
CA PRO A 117 25.39 -3.84 -6.39
C PRO A 117 25.66 -5.22 -5.78
N ASN A 118 26.30 -5.26 -4.60
CA ASN A 118 26.63 -6.51 -3.89
C ASN A 118 25.41 -7.31 -3.42
N PHE A 119 24.23 -6.69 -3.33
CA PHE A 119 22.97 -7.31 -2.91
C PHE A 119 22.02 -7.55 -4.09
N GLN A 120 22.44 -7.25 -5.32
CA GLN A 120 21.64 -7.57 -6.50
C GLN A 120 21.72 -9.07 -6.77
N PRO A 121 20.60 -9.70 -7.17
CA PRO A 121 20.61 -11.11 -7.55
C PRO A 121 21.54 -11.30 -8.76
N LYS A 122 22.38 -12.34 -8.70
CA LYS A 122 23.24 -12.77 -9.82
C LYS A 122 22.40 -13.19 -11.02
#